data_AF-A0A5M8QH21-F1
#
_entry.id   AF-A0A5M8QH21-F1
#
_cell.length_a   1.000
_cell.length_b   1.000
_cell.length_c   1.000
_cell.angle_alpha   90.00
_cell.angle_beta   90.00
_cell.angle_gamma   90.00
#
_symmetry.space_group_name_H-M   'P 1'
#
loop_
_entity.id
_entity.type
_entity.pdbx_description
1 polymer ?
#
loop_
_entity_poly.entity_id
_entity_poly.type
_entity_poly.pdbx_seq_one_letter_code
_entity_poly.pdbx_strand_id
1 'polypeptide(L)'
;MNKTLNLGGHLISWFFGLLVAAVGLINTFWGNDPGFGIFLILLAFVYFPPANVMLKEKTGFAIPLFAKLLLGVFIIMAALGVGELFDKIDLMMMDV
;
A
#
# COMPACT_ATOMS: atom_id res chain seq x y z
N MET A 1 -29.91 -9.32 -3.79
CA MET A 1 -29.04 -8.13 -3.72
C MET A 1 -27.95 -8.28 -4.78
N ASN A 2 -28.15 -7.70 -5.97
CA ASN A 2 -27.20 -7.83 -7.07
C ASN A 2 -25.95 -7.02 -6.74
N LYS A 3 -24.93 -7.66 -6.17
CA LYS A 3 -23.58 -7.12 -6.14
C LYS A 3 -23.07 -7.18 -7.58
N THR A 4 -23.28 -6.12 -8.35
CA THR A 4 -22.53 -5.91 -9.58
C THR A 4 -21.05 -5.90 -9.19
N LEU A 5 -20.38 -7.01 -9.42
CA LEU A 5 -18.95 -7.19 -9.18
C LEU A 5 -18.21 -6.20 -10.09
N ASN A 6 -17.74 -5.10 -9.51
CA ASN A 6 -16.86 -4.18 -10.21
C ASN A 6 -15.44 -4.77 -10.21
N LEU A 7 -15.28 -5.91 -10.89
CA LEU A 7 -14.08 -6.76 -10.90
C LEU A 7 -12.83 -5.96 -11.25
N GLY A 8 -12.91 -5.07 -12.23
CA GLY A 8 -11.77 -4.22 -12.64
C GLY A 8 -11.26 -3.31 -11.52
N GLY A 9 -12.16 -2.62 -10.83
CA GLY A 9 -11.78 -1.74 -9.70
C GLY A 9 -11.20 -2.53 -8.52
N HIS A 10 -11.69 -3.73 -8.27
CA HIS A 10 -11.16 -4.61 -7.23
C HIS A 10 -9.75 -5.10 -7.56
N LEU A 11 -9.50 -5.52 -8.80
CA LEU A 11 -8.18 -5.99 -9.24
C LEU A 11 -7.13 -4.88 -9.15
N ILE A 12 -7.45 -3.66 -9.60
CA ILE A 12 -6.55 -2.50 -9.51
C ILE A 12 -6.20 -2.19 -8.06
N SER A 13 -7.20 -2.21 -7.17
CA SER A 13 -6.99 -1.94 -5.75
C SER A 13 -6.12 -3.01 -5.08
N TRP A 14 -6.32 -4.28 -5.44
CA TRP A 14 -5.47 -5.39 -4.99
C TRP A 14 -4.03 -5.25 -5.48
N PHE A 15 -3.86 -4.99 -6.77
CA PHE A 15 -2.53 -4.83 -7.37
C PHE A 15 -1.78 -3.67 -6.72
N PHE A 16 -2.42 -2.51 -6.56
CA PHE A 16 -1.81 -1.36 -5.91
C PHE A 16 -1.48 -1.65 -4.43
N GLY A 17 -2.39 -2.28 -3.68
CA GLY A 17 -2.13 -2.67 -2.30
C GLY A 17 -0.94 -3.62 -2.16
N LEU A 18 -0.82 -4.61 -3.06
CA LEU A 18 0.33 -5.52 -3.07
C LEU A 18 1.64 -4.80 -3.41
N LEU A 19 1.63 -3.86 -4.36
CA LEU A 19 2.81 -3.06 -4.67
C LEU A 19 3.26 -2.23 -3.45
N VAL A 20 2.34 -1.56 -2.77
CA VAL A 20 2.65 -0.77 -1.56
C VAL A 20 3.18 -1.68 -0.44
N ALA A 21 2.59 -2.85 -0.25
CA ALA A 21 3.06 -3.82 0.74
C ALA A 21 4.48 -4.32 0.41
N ALA A 22 4.77 -4.60 -0.87
CA ALA A 22 6.10 -4.99 -1.31
C ALA A 22 7.14 -3.89 -1.05
N VAL A 23 6.83 -2.63 -1.39
CA VAL A 23 7.67 -1.48 -1.08
C VAL A 23 7.92 -1.37 0.42
N GLY A 24 6.88 -1.55 1.24
CA GLY A 24 6.99 -1.54 2.69
C GLY A 24 7.87 -2.66 3.24
N LEU A 25 7.78 -3.88 2.68
CA LEU A 25 8.65 -5.00 3.03
C LEU A 25 10.11 -4.69 2.70
N ILE A 26 10.39 -4.17 1.50
CA ILE A 26 11.74 -3.76 1.10
C ILE A 26 12.28 -2.75 2.10
N ASN A 27 11.51 -1.70 2.42
CA ASN A 27 11.92 -0.67 3.37
C ASN A 27 12.07 -1.18 4.81
N THR A 28 11.41 -2.29 5.18
CA THR A 28 11.50 -2.88 6.51
C THR A 28 12.79 -3.67 6.69
N PHE A 29 13.19 -4.42 5.66
CA PHE A 29 14.31 -5.37 5.73
C PHE A 29 15.61 -4.86 5.11
N TRP A 30 15.53 -3.96 4.13
CA TRP A 30 16.68 -3.35 3.46
C TRP A 30 16.58 -1.84 3.57
N GLY A 31 17.45 -1.24 4.39
CA GLY A 31 17.48 0.20 4.59
C GLY A 31 17.78 0.60 6.03
N ASN A 32 17.61 1.89 6.29
CA ASN A 32 17.94 2.54 7.56
C ASN A 32 16.74 2.74 8.50
N ASP A 33 15.50 2.67 8.00
CA ASP A 33 14.28 2.92 8.78
C ASP A 33 13.22 1.82 8.59
N PRO A 34 13.27 0.77 9.42
CA PRO A 34 12.26 -0.28 9.42
C PRO A 34 10.86 0.21 9.82
N GLY A 35 10.77 1.29 10.61
CA GLY A 35 9.52 1.87 11.06
C GLY A 35 8.73 2.46 9.90
N PHE A 36 9.41 3.14 8.98
CA PHE A 36 8.81 3.62 7.73
C PHE A 36 8.30 2.46 6.87
N GLY A 37 9.04 1.35 6.77
CA GLY A 37 8.60 0.15 6.06
C GLY A 37 7.30 -0.45 6.64
N ILE A 38 7.25 -0.63 7.96
CA ILE A 38 6.05 -1.13 8.66
C ILE A 38 4.87 -0.17 8.43
N PHE A 39 5.10 1.14 8.49
CA PHE A 39 4.07 2.14 8.21
C PHE A 39 3.48 1.99 6.80
N LEU A 40 4.31 1.78 5.77
CA LEU A 40 3.84 1.52 4.41
C LEU A 40 3.04 0.21 4.30
N ILE A 41 3.48 -0.85 4.98
CA ILE A 41 2.72 -2.12 5.03
C ILE A 41 1.33 -1.90 5.64
N LEU A 42 1.23 -1.13 6.71
CA LEU A 42 -0.05 -0.80 7.34
C LEU A 42 -0.94 0.04 6.40
N LEU A 43 -0.35 1.01 5.67
CA LEU A 43 -1.07 1.81 4.69
C LEU A 43 -1.57 0.97 3.49
N ALA A 44 -0.89 -0.11 3.12
CA ALA A 44 -1.33 -1.01 2.04
C ALA A 44 -2.75 -1.54 2.27
N PHE A 45 -3.14 -1.75 3.54
CA PHE A 45 -4.49 -2.22 3.90
C PHE A 45 -5.61 -1.28 3.46
N VAL A 46 -5.34 0.02 3.28
CA VAL A 46 -6.33 0.98 2.76
C VAL A 46 -6.80 0.60 1.35
N TYR A 47 -5.97 -0.09 0.58
CA TYR A 47 -6.25 -0.49 -0.80
C TYR A 47 -6.90 -1.88 -0.89
N PHE A 48 -6.79 -2.73 0.13
CA PHE A 48 -7.42 -4.04 0.09
C PHE A 48 -8.95 -3.95 0.22
N PRO A 49 -9.73 -4.52 -0.72
CA PRO A 49 -11.19 -4.53 -0.62
C PRO A 49 -11.74 -5.14 0.68
N PRO A 50 -11.20 -6.27 1.22
CA PRO A 50 -11.66 -6.82 2.50
C PRO A 50 -11.50 -5.84 3.67
N ALA A 51 -10.36 -5.14 3.75
CA ALA A 51 -10.11 -4.17 4.81
C ALA A 51 -11.09 -2.98 4.77
N ASN A 52 -11.44 -2.53 3.57
CA ASN A 52 -12.45 -1.48 3.39
C ASN A 52 -13.85 -1.93 3.83
N VAL A 53 -14.21 -3.19 3.56
CA VAL A 53 -15.49 -3.76 4.02
C VAL A 53 -15.50 -3.83 5.55
N MET A 54 -14.46 -4.39 6.16
CA MET A 54 -14.33 -4.48 7.62
C MET A 54 -14.36 -3.11 8.30
N LEU A 55 -13.69 -2.12 7.73
CA LEU A 55 -13.71 -0.74 8.25
C LEU A 55 -15.12 -0.17 8.22
N LYS A 56 -15.83 -0.32 7.10
CA LYS A 56 -17.20 0.17 6.94
C LYS A 56 -18.16 -0.53 7.89
N GLU A 57 -18.01 -1.83 8.10
CA GLU A 57 -18.84 -2.59 9.04
C GLU A 57 -18.58 -2.20 10.50
N LYS A 58 -17.33 -1.94 10.89
CA LYS A 58 -16.98 -1.58 12.27
C LYS A 58 -17.22 -0.13 12.63
N THR A 59 -17.03 0.79 11.68
CA THR A 59 -17.02 2.25 11.96
C THR A 59 -18.14 3.01 11.25
N GLY A 60 -18.82 2.39 10.29
CA GLY A 60 -19.75 3.06 9.38
C GLY A 60 -19.07 3.93 8.31
N PHE A 61 -17.74 4.09 8.38
CA PHE A 61 -16.99 4.98 7.49
C PHE A 61 -16.46 4.24 6.26
N ALA A 62 -16.66 4.85 5.09
CA ALA A 62 -16.07 4.39 3.83
C ALA A 62 -15.03 5.39 3.37
N ILE A 63 -13.81 4.93 3.10
CA ILE A 63 -12.72 5.80 2.65
C ILE A 63 -13.07 6.35 1.25
N PRO A 64 -13.20 7.67 1.08
CA PRO A 64 -13.56 8.26 -0.20
C PRO A 64 -12.43 8.06 -1.21
N LEU A 65 -12.80 7.94 -2.49
CA LEU A 65 -11.85 7.68 -3.59
C LEU A 65 -10.73 8.73 -3.64
N PHE A 66 -11.08 10.01 -3.46
CA PHE A 66 -10.11 11.11 -3.47
C PHE A 66 -9.04 10.96 -2.39
N ALA A 67 -9.40 10.53 -1.17
CA ALA A 67 -8.44 10.28 -0.10
C ALA A 67 -7.48 9.13 -0.45
N LYS A 68 -7.98 8.06 -1.10
CA LYS A 68 -7.13 6.95 -1.57
C LYS A 68 -6.14 7.38 -2.64
N LEU A 69 -6.56 8.27 -3.54
CA LEU A 69 -5.69 8.81 -4.59
C LEU A 69 -4.61 9.70 -4.00
N LEU A 70 -4.96 10.62 -3.11
CA LEU A 70 -3.98 11.45 -2.38
C LEU A 70 -2.98 10.59 -1.61
N LEU A 71 -3.46 9.58 -0.90
CA LEU A 71 -2.60 8.64 -0.19
C LEU A 71 -1.68 7.88 -1.15
N GLY A 72 -2.17 7.52 -2.34
CA GLY A 72 -1.38 6.78 -3.33
C GLY A 72 -0.24 7.62 -3.88
N VAL A 73 -0.53 8.89 -4.21
CA VAL A 73 0.49 9.86 -4.62
C VAL A 73 1.52 10.07 -3.52
N PHE A 74 1.07 10.23 -2.27
CA PHE A 74 1.94 10.36 -1.11
C PHE A 74 2.88 9.16 -0.97
N ILE A 75 2.36 7.92 -1.06
CA ILE A 75 3.16 6.70 -0.94
C ILE A 75 4.20 6.61 -2.05
N ILE A 76 3.83 6.90 -3.30
CA ILE A 76 4.77 6.85 -4.43
C ILE A 76 5.90 7.87 -4.22
N MET A 77 5.56 9.09 -3.86
CA MET A 77 6.54 10.15 -3.61
C MET A 77 7.44 9.80 -2.40
N ALA A 78 6.83 9.29 -1.32
CA ALA A 78 7.56 8.91 -0.12
C ALA A 78 8.50 7.72 -0.40
N ALA A 79 8.07 6.70 -1.13
CA ALA A 79 8.88 5.54 -1.46
C ALA A 79 10.03 5.87 -2.42
N LEU A 80 9.76 6.61 -3.50
CA LEU A 80 10.75 6.93 -4.52
C LEU A 80 11.70 8.05 -4.11
N GLY A 81 11.22 9.03 -3.34
CA GLY A 81 12.00 10.19 -2.92
C GLY A 81 12.75 9.97 -1.61
N VAL A 82 12.01 9.80 -0.51
CA VAL A 82 12.57 9.75 0.86
C VAL A 82 12.95 8.33 1.26
N GLY A 83 12.22 7.35 0.75
CA GLY A 83 12.38 5.94 1.07
C GLY A 83 13.54 5.29 0.35
N GLU A 84 14.25 6.00 -0.55
CA GLU A 84 15.43 5.50 -1.28
C GLU A 84 15.20 4.10 -1.86
N LEU A 85 14.00 3.86 -2.40
CA LEU A 85 13.54 2.51 -2.75
C LEU A 85 14.50 1.79 -3.72
N PHE A 86 15.05 2.52 -4.69
CA PHE A 86 15.98 1.92 -5.67
C PHE A 86 17.28 1.46 -5.00
N ASP A 87 17.89 2.28 -4.15
CA ASP A 87 19.10 1.90 -3.42
C ASP A 87 18.85 0.69 -2.51
N LYS A 88 17.65 0.60 -1.93
CA LYS A 88 17.25 -0.56 -1.09
C LYS A 88 17.02 -1.82 -1.90
N ILE A 89 16.52 -1.70 -3.13
CA ILE A 89 16.44 -2.83 -4.07
C ILE A 89 17.83 -3.30 -4.46
N ASP A 90 18.76 -2.37 -4.71
CA ASP A 90 20.15 -2.71 -5.03
C ASP A 90 20.81 -3.45 -3.85
N LEU A 91 20.61 -2.96 -2.62
CA LEU A 91 21.06 -3.67 -1.40
C LEU A 91 20.48 -5.08 -1.30
N MET A 92 19.18 -5.26 -1.58
CA MET A 92 18.58 -6.59 -1.60
C MET A 92 19.25 -7.53 -2.59
N MET A 93 19.57 -7.04 -3.79
CA MET A 93 20.20 -7.85 -4.84
C MET A 93 21.66 -8.19 -4.52
N MET A 94 22.35 -7.38 -3.71
CA MET A 94 23.72 -7.65 -3.28
C MET A 94 23.82 -8.69 -2.15
N ASP A 95 22.74 -8.88 -1.37
CA ASP A 95 22.67 -9.86 -0.27
C ASP A 95 22.31 -11.30 -0.73
N VAL A 96 22.02 -11.51 -2.03
CA VAL A 96 21.69 -12.82 -2.63
C VAL A 96 22.92 -13.48 -3.23
#